data_AF-K1PWL1-F1
#
_entry.id   AF-K1PWL1-F1
#
_cell.length_a   1.000
_cell.length_b   1.000
_cell.length_c   1.000
_cell.angle_alpha   90.00
_cell.angle_beta   90.00
_cell.angle_gamma   90.00
#
_symmetry.space_group_name_H-M   'P 1'
#
loop_
_entity.id
_entity.type
_entity.pdbx_description
1 polymer ?
#
loop_
_entity_poly.entity_id
_entity_poly.type
_entity_poly.pdbx_seq_one_letter_code
_entity_poly.pdbx_strand_id
1 'polypeptide(L)'
;MGDMNRNSNLYIEAARVLHDIYEKKGSIKTCVHRSSYQEKQMLTALVSQTLRFAKVLETVVKRTKLLENNRLLWNDGMLARVLLYDFMIGPGLYKPGRLKVVMVKNKEIITSEFDRLLTAYGVNECSELPSSTTEALPRYVRVNLIKTSVDEVINSFVDKGWTLLHVPTDFSSFKEVCQNLDENQFLRDFHLDDLLVFPAHTDFHDSRLVQDGRVILQDKASCLPAHILSPPEGAVVVDSCAAPGNKTSHMASLMGNKGTIYAFDHKEDRIEVLQERMEGAGVSCKVARCMDFLRVKTDSQTYRDVEYVMVDPSCSGSGIVSRLDSLTNDDASVSQHRLGQLHKLQAQILRHAFSFPKVKKIVYSTCSINEEENEQVCEEIYEKFKERFKIKKVMKNWPERGREGYQKSDRYLRASPTATLTNGFFVACFKRRKMKQEVGSMESGMDQEEVSSEDDQGSQKQNGMDDEEKEGSKKRKKRKEKQSSEEGGEELMEINEKKEKKKKSKKRKRDMYEEETPVKRKEEDKGKEKEEEEEKEEEVLERSVKKRKERTSKSSHCSDTNDIRDKSEKMDAEESIASVGTENSTAEKHKKKKKRSKD
;
A
#
# COMPACT_ATOMS: atom_id res chain seq x y z
N MET A 1 18.15 17.07 33.61
CA MET A 1 16.70 17.24 33.43
C MET A 1 16.13 15.92 32.94
N GLY A 2 15.90 14.99 33.87
CA GLY A 2 15.30 13.68 33.61
C GLY A 2 14.13 13.47 34.58
N ASP A 3 13.15 12.69 34.15
CA ASP A 3 11.89 12.33 34.83
C ASP A 3 10.76 13.37 34.88
N MET A 4 10.04 13.52 33.76
CA MET A 4 8.67 14.08 33.82
C MET A 4 7.65 13.49 32.81
N ASN A 5 7.85 12.28 32.26
CA ASN A 5 6.87 11.73 31.30
C ASN A 5 6.64 10.20 31.37
N ARG A 6 6.55 9.63 32.57
CA ARG A 6 6.37 8.16 32.76
C ARG A 6 4.93 7.65 32.81
N ASN A 7 3.89 8.44 32.53
CA ASN A 7 2.50 7.93 32.51
C ASN A 7 1.61 8.72 31.54
N SER A 8 1.84 8.57 30.23
CA SER A 8 0.86 9.02 29.22
C SER A 8 -0.39 8.15 29.31
N ASN A 9 -1.57 8.75 29.49
CA ASN A 9 -2.85 8.02 29.55
C ASN A 9 -3.15 7.38 28.18
N LEU A 10 -3.51 6.09 28.17
CA LEU A 10 -3.78 5.30 26.97
C LEU A 10 -4.76 6.01 26.00
N TYR A 11 -5.86 6.56 26.52
CA TYR A 11 -6.91 7.18 25.70
C TYR A 11 -6.47 8.50 25.08
N ILE A 12 -5.73 9.32 25.85
CA ILE A 12 -5.18 10.57 25.35
C ILE A 12 -4.16 10.27 24.25
N GLU A 13 -3.34 9.25 24.45
CA GLU A 13 -2.36 8.87 23.46
C GLU A 13 -3.00 8.25 22.21
N ALA A 14 -4.02 7.41 22.37
CA ALA A 14 -4.81 6.87 21.27
C ALA A 14 -5.48 7.99 20.47
N ALA A 15 -6.06 8.99 21.13
CA ALA A 15 -6.61 10.17 20.48
C ALA A 15 -5.55 10.96 19.71
N ARG A 16 -4.35 11.16 20.28
CA ARG A 16 -3.24 11.82 19.57
C ARG A 16 -2.80 11.03 18.34
N VAL A 17 -2.70 9.71 18.45
CA VAL A 17 -2.37 8.84 17.31
C VAL A 17 -3.46 8.94 16.24
N LEU A 18 -4.74 8.95 16.62
CA LEU A 18 -5.84 9.18 15.67
C LEU A 18 -5.71 10.54 14.98
N HIS A 19 -5.44 11.62 15.71
CA HIS A 19 -5.18 12.94 15.11
C HIS A 19 -4.03 12.88 14.10
N ASP A 20 -2.89 12.26 14.45
CA ASP A 20 -1.76 12.10 13.52
C ASP A 20 -2.12 11.29 12.27
N ILE A 21 -3.00 10.29 12.39
CA ILE A 21 -3.51 9.50 11.25
C ILE A 21 -4.43 10.36 10.38
N TYR A 22 -5.39 11.08 10.96
CA TYR A 22 -6.28 12.00 10.24
C TYR A 22 -5.52 13.16 9.58
N GLU A 23 -4.44 13.64 10.20
CA GLU A 23 -3.51 14.63 9.63
C GLU A 23 -2.50 14.02 8.62
N LYS A 24 -2.64 12.72 8.31
CA LYS A 24 -1.84 11.99 7.31
C LYS A 24 -0.33 12.03 7.58
N LYS A 25 0.08 12.11 8.86
CA LYS A 25 1.51 12.12 9.26
C LYS A 25 2.19 10.76 9.13
N GLY A 26 1.44 9.69 8.90
CA GLY A 26 1.96 8.33 8.72
C GLY A 26 0.86 7.28 8.77
N SER A 27 1.23 6.01 8.53
CA SER A 27 0.34 4.87 8.79
C SER A 27 0.11 4.68 10.30
N ILE A 28 -0.94 3.96 10.70
CA ILE A 28 -1.15 3.57 12.11
C ILE A 28 0.12 3.04 12.77
N LYS A 29 0.80 2.09 12.12
CA LYS A 29 2.03 1.49 12.68
C LYS A 29 3.12 2.54 12.89
N THR A 30 3.28 3.47 11.95
CA THR A 30 4.23 4.57 12.05
C THR A 30 3.86 5.53 13.18
N CYS A 31 2.59 5.94 13.27
CA CYS A 31 2.11 6.88 14.29
C CYS A 31 2.16 6.27 15.70
N VAL A 32 1.80 5.00 15.86
CA VAL A 32 1.94 4.26 17.13
C VAL A 32 3.41 4.08 17.51
N HIS A 33 4.29 3.81 16.55
CA HIS A 33 5.72 3.67 16.83
C HIS A 33 6.32 4.98 17.34
N ARG A 34 5.92 6.14 16.76
CA ARG A 34 6.33 7.47 17.21
C ARG A 34 5.81 7.86 18.59
N SER A 35 4.75 7.23 19.07
CA SER A 35 4.21 7.52 20.40
C SER A 35 5.22 7.20 21.51
N SER A 36 5.13 7.87 22.66
CA SER A 36 5.95 7.54 23.85
C SER A 36 5.33 6.46 24.74
N TYR A 37 4.12 5.97 24.41
CA TYR A 37 3.41 4.98 25.22
C TYR A 37 4.05 3.59 25.11
N GLN A 38 4.25 2.93 26.25
CA GLN A 38 5.02 1.68 26.35
C GLN A 38 4.29 0.49 25.74
N GLU A 39 2.99 0.34 26.02
CA GLU A 39 2.20 -0.82 25.59
C GLU A 39 1.67 -0.63 24.15
N LYS A 40 2.58 -0.75 23.18
CA LYS A 40 2.30 -0.51 21.75
C LYS A 40 1.19 -1.39 21.18
N GLN A 41 1.10 -2.64 21.61
CA GLN A 41 0.08 -3.59 21.13
C GLN A 41 -1.32 -3.15 21.54
N MET A 42 -1.50 -2.79 22.83
CA MET A 42 -2.76 -2.29 23.34
C MET A 42 -3.16 -0.97 22.67
N LEU A 43 -2.21 -0.04 22.50
CA LEU A 43 -2.45 1.22 21.79
C LEU A 43 -2.85 0.99 20.32
N THR A 44 -2.18 0.07 19.63
CA THR A 44 -2.51 -0.30 18.24
C THR A 44 -3.92 -0.89 18.18
N ALA A 45 -4.24 -1.85 19.05
CA ALA A 45 -5.56 -2.49 19.08
C ALA A 45 -6.67 -1.46 19.29
N LEU A 46 -6.52 -0.57 20.29
CA LEU A 46 -7.52 0.45 20.61
C LEU A 46 -7.71 1.46 19.46
N VAL A 47 -6.63 1.97 18.88
CA VAL A 47 -6.68 2.87 17.72
C VAL A 47 -7.34 2.19 16.54
N SER A 48 -6.97 0.94 16.26
CA SER A 48 -7.52 0.19 15.13
C SER A 48 -9.01 -0.07 15.29
N GLN A 49 -9.46 -0.55 16.44
CA GLN A 49 -10.87 -0.81 16.64
C GLN A 49 -11.70 0.48 16.69
N THR A 50 -11.16 1.57 17.23
CA THR A 50 -11.83 2.88 17.17
C THR A 50 -12.06 3.34 15.73
N LEU A 51 -11.06 3.17 14.85
CA LEU A 51 -11.19 3.47 13.42
C LEU A 51 -12.22 2.54 12.74
N ARG A 52 -12.22 1.25 13.07
CA ARG A 52 -13.19 0.26 12.56
C ARG A 52 -14.64 0.71 12.76
N PHE A 53 -14.96 1.31 13.90
CA PHE A 53 -16.31 1.80 14.23
C PHE A 53 -16.49 3.31 14.04
N ALA A 54 -15.57 4.01 13.34
CA ALA A 54 -15.53 5.47 13.29
C ALA A 54 -16.86 6.14 12.89
N LYS A 55 -17.58 5.59 11.89
CA LYS A 55 -18.88 6.11 11.42
C LYS A 55 -19.97 6.02 12.51
N VAL A 56 -20.06 4.88 13.18
CA VAL A 56 -21.00 4.65 14.28
C VAL A 56 -20.66 5.57 15.44
N LEU A 57 -19.39 5.60 15.86
CA LEU A 57 -18.93 6.42 16.98
C LEU A 57 -19.12 7.92 16.72
N GLU A 58 -18.84 8.39 15.51
CA GLU A 58 -19.08 9.79 15.11
C GLU A 58 -20.56 10.16 15.18
N THR A 59 -21.44 9.26 14.73
CA THR A 59 -22.90 9.45 14.80
C THR A 59 -23.36 9.59 16.25
N VAL A 60 -22.88 8.71 17.14
CA VAL A 60 -23.20 8.77 18.57
C VAL A 60 -22.66 10.07 19.20
N VAL A 61 -21.41 10.45 18.94
CA VAL A 61 -20.83 11.71 19.46
C VAL A 61 -21.69 12.92 19.07
N LYS A 62 -22.12 13.00 17.81
CA LYS A 62 -22.95 14.11 17.30
C LYS A 62 -24.33 14.12 17.93
N ARG A 63 -25.04 12.99 17.97
CA ARG A 63 -26.43 12.91 18.44
C ARG A 63 -26.55 13.08 19.96
N THR A 64 -25.57 12.58 20.71
CA THR A 64 -25.52 12.74 22.16
C THR A 64 -24.99 14.12 22.61
N LYS A 65 -24.47 14.93 21.67
CA LYS A 65 -23.81 16.22 21.95
C LYS A 65 -22.72 16.11 23.02
N LEU A 66 -21.99 14.99 23.01
CA LEU A 66 -21.07 14.62 24.07
C LEU A 66 -19.94 15.65 24.25
N LEU A 67 -19.52 16.31 23.18
CA LEU A 67 -18.46 17.34 23.21
C LEU A 67 -18.92 18.65 23.84
N GLU A 68 -20.16 19.07 23.56
CA GLU A 68 -20.73 20.34 24.06
C GLU A 68 -20.99 20.26 25.58
N ASN A 69 -21.38 19.08 26.06
CA ASN A 69 -21.81 18.87 27.45
C ASN A 69 -20.67 18.55 28.42
N ASN A 70 -19.43 18.35 27.94
CA ASN A 70 -18.33 17.84 28.77
C ASN A 70 -17.02 18.60 28.58
N ARG A 71 -16.64 19.41 29.58
CA ARG A 71 -15.39 20.20 29.58
C ARG A 71 -14.12 19.36 29.40
N LEU A 72 -14.11 18.10 29.82
CA LEU A 72 -12.96 17.19 29.65
C LEU A 72 -12.78 16.67 28.22
N LEU A 73 -13.82 16.77 27.38
CA LEU A 73 -13.80 16.38 25.97
C LEU A 73 -13.91 17.59 25.03
N TRP A 74 -13.80 18.81 25.58
CA TRP A 74 -14.01 20.03 24.82
C TRP A 74 -13.08 20.07 23.60
N ASN A 75 -13.68 20.12 22.40
CA ASN A 75 -13.01 20.11 21.11
C ASN A 75 -12.13 18.88 20.77
N ASP A 76 -12.21 17.77 21.52
CA ASP A 76 -11.50 16.53 21.17
C ASP A 76 -12.47 15.40 20.78
N GLY A 77 -12.92 15.47 19.53
CA GLY A 77 -13.78 14.44 18.93
C GLY A 77 -13.13 13.07 18.87
N MET A 78 -11.80 12.97 18.78
CA MET A 78 -11.10 11.68 18.73
C MET A 78 -11.08 11.03 20.10
N LEU A 79 -10.77 11.78 21.16
CA LEU A 79 -10.82 11.26 22.52
C LEU A 79 -12.21 10.76 22.89
N ALA A 80 -13.27 11.47 22.48
CA ALA A 80 -14.65 11.01 22.68
C ALA A 80 -14.92 9.67 21.99
N ARG A 81 -14.47 9.50 20.74
CA ARG A 81 -14.65 8.24 19.98
C ARG A 81 -13.91 7.07 20.63
N VAL A 82 -12.65 7.26 21.04
CA VAL A 82 -11.87 6.20 21.69
C VAL A 82 -12.55 5.75 22.99
N LEU A 83 -13.00 6.70 23.82
CA LEU A 83 -13.70 6.39 25.06
C LEU A 83 -15.03 5.69 24.81
N LEU A 84 -15.81 6.13 23.81
CA LEU A 84 -17.08 5.51 23.46
C LEU A 84 -16.91 4.08 22.95
N TYR A 85 -15.91 3.84 22.09
CA TYR A 85 -15.60 2.50 21.59
C TYR A 85 -15.35 1.57 22.77
N ASP A 86 -14.40 1.91 23.63
CA ASP A 86 -13.97 1.02 24.70
C ASP A 86 -15.00 0.91 25.84
N PHE A 87 -15.91 1.90 25.97
CA PHE A 87 -17.00 1.87 26.95
C PHE A 87 -18.20 1.03 26.51
N MET A 88 -18.55 1.04 25.22
CA MET A 88 -19.79 0.40 24.70
C MET A 88 -19.56 -0.85 23.86
N ILE A 89 -18.43 -0.94 23.14
CA ILE A 89 -18.14 -2.00 22.16
C ILE A 89 -16.96 -2.86 22.63
N GLY A 90 -15.90 -2.21 23.13
CA GLY A 90 -14.67 -2.85 23.58
C GLY A 90 -14.83 -3.55 24.94
N PRO A 91 -13.72 -4.10 25.47
CA PRO A 91 -13.70 -4.87 26.72
C PRO A 91 -14.01 -4.04 27.98
N GLY A 92 -14.09 -2.71 27.86
CA GLY A 92 -14.32 -1.80 28.98
C GLY A 92 -13.11 -0.92 29.28
N LEU A 93 -13.37 0.25 29.87
CA LEU A 93 -12.33 1.26 30.10
C LEU A 93 -11.22 0.78 31.07
N TYR A 94 -9.99 0.64 30.57
CA TYR A 94 -8.78 0.31 31.32
C TYR A 94 -8.03 1.54 31.84
N LYS A 95 -8.00 1.71 33.18
CA LYS A 95 -7.32 2.84 33.87
C LYS A 95 -7.60 4.24 33.24
N PRO A 96 -8.86 4.60 32.93
CA PRO A 96 -9.22 5.86 32.27
C PRO A 96 -9.00 7.12 33.12
N GLY A 97 -8.73 6.98 34.42
CA GLY A 97 -8.62 8.12 35.35
C GLY A 97 -9.89 8.96 35.39
N ARG A 98 -9.76 10.28 35.31
CA ARG A 98 -10.89 11.23 35.34
C ARG A 98 -11.81 11.13 34.12
N LEU A 99 -11.35 10.55 33.01
CA LEU A 99 -12.13 10.42 31.77
C LEU A 99 -13.35 9.49 31.95
N LYS A 100 -13.28 8.52 32.88
CA LYS A 100 -14.41 7.64 33.21
C LYS A 100 -15.66 8.41 33.63
N VAL A 101 -15.47 9.53 34.33
CA VAL A 101 -16.57 10.35 34.85
C VAL A 101 -17.45 10.85 33.70
N VAL A 102 -16.86 11.16 32.54
CA VAL A 102 -17.60 11.61 31.36
C VAL A 102 -18.53 10.51 30.85
N MET A 103 -18.03 9.28 30.70
CA MET A 103 -18.83 8.17 30.19
C MET A 103 -19.94 7.77 31.16
N VAL A 104 -19.62 7.69 32.46
CA VAL A 104 -20.59 7.29 33.50
C VAL A 104 -21.71 8.32 33.63
N LYS A 105 -21.41 9.62 33.61
CA LYS A 105 -22.44 10.68 33.72
C LYS A 105 -23.41 10.71 32.54
N ASN A 106 -22.96 10.29 31.36
CA ASN A 106 -23.75 10.31 30.14
C ASN A 106 -24.25 8.91 29.74
N LYS A 107 -24.13 7.91 30.64
CA LYS A 107 -24.39 6.50 30.34
C LYS A 107 -25.78 6.26 29.74
N GLU A 108 -26.82 6.84 30.33
CA GLU A 108 -28.21 6.64 29.88
C GLU A 108 -28.42 7.14 28.45
N ILE A 109 -27.92 8.34 28.14
CA ILE A 109 -28.05 8.95 26.81
C ILE A 109 -27.22 8.18 25.78
N ILE A 110 -26.00 7.77 26.14
CA ILE A 110 -25.13 6.96 25.27
C ILE A 110 -25.80 5.61 24.98
N THR A 111 -26.27 4.91 26.01
CA THR A 111 -26.91 3.59 25.88
C THR A 111 -28.15 3.68 25.00
N SER A 112 -29.04 4.65 25.26
CA SER A 112 -30.24 4.86 24.46
C SER A 112 -29.94 5.13 22.99
N GLU A 113 -28.86 5.84 22.67
CA GLU A 113 -28.48 6.07 21.28
C GLU A 113 -27.89 4.82 20.61
N PHE A 114 -27.12 4.01 21.34
CA PHE A 114 -26.69 2.71 20.84
C PHE A 114 -27.89 1.77 20.62
N ASP A 115 -28.86 1.70 21.53
CA ASP A 115 -30.08 0.88 21.38
C ASP A 115 -30.89 1.26 20.12
N ARG A 116 -30.96 2.57 19.81
CA ARG A 116 -31.58 3.05 18.57
C ARG A 116 -30.82 2.59 17.34
N LEU A 117 -29.49 2.60 17.37
CA LEU A 117 -28.66 2.12 16.26
C LEU A 117 -28.82 0.59 16.09
N LEU A 118 -28.82 -0.17 17.19
CA LEU A 118 -29.08 -1.62 17.16
C LEU A 118 -30.42 -1.93 16.49
N THR A 119 -31.47 -1.22 16.90
CA THR A 119 -32.82 -1.35 16.31
C THR A 119 -32.83 -0.97 14.83
N ALA A 120 -32.17 0.13 14.45
CA ALA A 120 -32.13 0.61 13.08
C ALA A 120 -31.38 -0.34 12.13
N TYR A 121 -30.38 -1.04 12.64
CA TYR A 121 -29.59 -2.01 11.87
C TYR A 121 -30.06 -3.46 12.03
N GLY A 122 -31.04 -3.73 12.90
CA GLY A 122 -31.58 -5.08 13.12
C GLY A 122 -30.60 -6.04 13.78
N VAL A 123 -29.68 -5.54 14.62
CA VAL A 123 -28.65 -6.31 15.32
C VAL A 123 -28.86 -6.26 16.83
N ASN A 124 -28.34 -7.24 17.57
CA ASN A 124 -28.59 -7.36 19.01
C ASN A 124 -27.40 -6.87 19.86
N GLU A 125 -26.19 -6.89 19.30
CA GLU A 125 -24.97 -6.48 20.01
C GLU A 125 -24.28 -5.28 19.35
N CYS A 126 -23.65 -4.43 20.16
CA CYS A 126 -22.92 -3.25 19.65
C CYS A 126 -21.69 -3.65 18.81
N SER A 127 -21.15 -4.85 19.00
CA SER A 127 -20.09 -5.47 18.20
C SER A 127 -20.53 -5.77 16.76
N GLU A 128 -21.83 -5.99 16.53
CA GLU A 128 -22.46 -6.32 15.25
C GLU A 128 -22.87 -5.06 14.44
N LEU A 129 -22.85 -3.89 15.08
CA LEU A 129 -23.12 -2.62 14.38
C LEU A 129 -22.21 -2.47 13.18
N PRO A 130 -22.64 -1.75 12.12
CA PRO A 130 -21.84 -1.55 10.92
C PRO A 130 -20.48 -0.98 11.29
N SER A 131 -19.51 -1.86 11.34
CA SER A 131 -18.14 -1.44 11.26
C SER A 131 -17.84 -1.20 9.80
N SER A 132 -16.84 -0.39 9.56
CA SER A 132 -16.09 -0.53 8.33
C SER A 132 -15.34 -1.86 8.39
N THR A 133 -16.10 -2.96 8.27
CA THR A 133 -15.58 -4.28 8.02
C THR A 133 -14.92 -4.20 6.65
N THR A 134 -13.61 -3.99 6.71
CA THR A 134 -12.73 -4.75 5.84
C THR A 134 -13.24 -6.19 5.82
N GLU A 135 -13.82 -6.66 4.72
CA GLU A 135 -14.06 -8.08 4.51
C GLU A 135 -12.78 -8.81 4.94
N ALA A 136 -12.89 -9.72 5.91
CA ALA A 136 -11.73 -10.38 6.47
C ALA A 136 -11.15 -11.27 5.38
N LEU A 137 -10.14 -10.74 4.67
CA LEU A 137 -9.51 -11.44 3.58
C LEU A 137 -8.80 -12.69 4.10
N PRO A 138 -8.82 -13.81 3.35
CA PRO A 138 -8.04 -14.99 3.69
C PRO A 138 -6.57 -14.66 3.92
N ARG A 139 -5.91 -15.43 4.80
CA ARG A 139 -4.48 -15.32 5.04
C ARG A 139 -3.73 -16.06 3.94
N TYR A 140 -3.04 -15.28 3.10
CA TYR A 140 -2.18 -15.80 2.05
C TYR A 140 -0.73 -15.98 2.53
N VAL A 141 -0.18 -17.16 2.25
CA VAL A 141 1.18 -17.58 2.63
C VAL A 141 1.90 -18.07 1.39
N ARG A 142 2.85 -17.28 0.86
CA ARG A 142 3.65 -17.68 -0.30
C ARG A 142 4.83 -18.53 0.15
N VAL A 143 5.02 -19.68 -0.49
CA VAL A 143 6.16 -20.56 -0.25
C VAL A 143 7.42 -19.97 -0.90
N ASN A 144 8.52 -19.95 -0.17
CA ASN A 144 9.80 -19.52 -0.71
C ASN A 144 10.54 -20.72 -1.33
N LEU A 145 10.40 -20.85 -2.66
CA LEU A 145 10.99 -21.97 -3.42
C LEU A 145 12.52 -21.99 -3.43
N ILE A 146 13.19 -20.94 -2.93
CA ILE A 146 14.65 -20.94 -2.74
C ILE A 146 15.05 -21.81 -1.54
N LYS A 147 14.20 -21.88 -0.51
CA LYS A 147 14.53 -22.47 0.79
C LYS A 147 13.81 -23.80 1.07
N THR A 148 12.71 -24.08 0.38
CA THR A 148 11.85 -25.24 0.65
C THR A 148 10.96 -25.53 -0.55
N SER A 149 10.22 -26.65 -0.52
CA SER A 149 9.19 -26.96 -1.51
C SER A 149 7.78 -26.70 -0.97
N VAL A 150 6.80 -26.60 -1.86
CA VAL A 150 5.37 -26.49 -1.48
C VAL A 150 4.93 -27.70 -0.66
N ASP A 151 5.36 -28.90 -1.05
CA ASP A 151 5.00 -30.15 -0.38
C ASP A 151 5.58 -30.22 1.04
N GLU A 152 6.84 -29.78 1.24
CA GLU A 152 7.44 -29.71 2.57
C GLU A 152 6.68 -28.76 3.51
N VAL A 153 6.25 -27.60 3.00
CA VAL A 153 5.47 -26.64 3.80
C VAL A 153 4.09 -27.20 4.13
N ILE A 154 3.41 -27.83 3.17
CA ILE A 154 2.12 -28.49 3.38
C ILE A 154 2.24 -29.58 4.45
N ASN A 155 3.23 -30.47 4.32
CA ASN A 155 3.47 -31.53 5.30
C ASN A 155 3.75 -30.94 6.68
N SER A 156 4.53 -29.85 6.77
CA SER A 156 4.77 -29.16 8.04
C SER A 156 3.51 -28.59 8.69
N PHE A 157 2.49 -28.20 7.92
CA PHE A 157 1.20 -27.76 8.47
C PHE A 157 0.34 -28.96 8.87
N VAL A 158 0.28 -30.01 8.04
CA VAL A 158 -0.45 -31.24 8.35
C VAL A 158 0.06 -31.89 9.64
N ASP A 159 1.38 -31.96 9.83
CA ASP A 159 2.02 -32.48 11.05
C ASP A 159 1.65 -31.66 12.30
N LYS A 160 1.20 -30.41 12.13
CA LYS A 160 0.72 -29.53 13.21
C LYS A 160 -0.79 -29.56 13.40
N GLY A 161 -1.49 -30.49 12.75
CA GLY A 161 -2.93 -30.67 12.88
C GLY A 161 -3.78 -29.87 11.89
N TRP A 162 -3.18 -29.26 10.86
CA TRP A 162 -3.96 -28.62 9.80
C TRP A 162 -4.49 -29.66 8.81
N THR A 163 -5.70 -29.44 8.31
CA THR A 163 -6.33 -30.29 7.29
C THR A 163 -6.20 -29.64 5.93
N LEU A 164 -5.48 -30.30 5.01
CA LEU A 164 -5.38 -29.88 3.62
C LEU A 164 -6.68 -30.23 2.88
N LEU A 165 -7.34 -29.23 2.30
CA LEU A 165 -8.50 -29.42 1.43
C LEU A 165 -8.08 -29.51 -0.04
N HIS A 166 -8.92 -30.17 -0.84
CA HIS A 166 -8.77 -30.17 -2.29
C HIS A 166 -9.09 -28.79 -2.89
N VAL A 167 -8.34 -28.40 -3.91
CA VAL A 167 -8.60 -27.18 -4.69
C VAL A 167 -9.78 -27.46 -5.63
N PRO A 168 -10.88 -26.67 -5.57
CA PRO A 168 -11.98 -26.83 -6.51
C PRO A 168 -11.58 -26.59 -7.97
N THR A 169 -12.35 -27.13 -8.91
CA THR A 169 -12.06 -27.07 -10.35
C THR A 169 -12.39 -25.72 -10.98
N ASP A 170 -13.24 -24.91 -10.34
CA ASP A 170 -13.61 -23.58 -10.79
C ASP A 170 -13.40 -22.53 -9.69
N PHE A 171 -13.21 -21.28 -10.13
CA PHE A 171 -12.87 -20.19 -9.24
C PHE A 171 -14.02 -19.77 -8.31
N SER A 172 -15.28 -19.97 -8.71
CA SER A 172 -16.44 -19.62 -7.90
C SER A 172 -16.54 -20.54 -6.69
N SER A 173 -16.42 -21.85 -6.91
CA SER A 173 -16.36 -22.85 -5.83
C SER A 173 -15.14 -22.65 -4.94
N PHE A 174 -13.97 -22.32 -5.52
CA PHE A 174 -12.78 -21.98 -4.73
C PHE A 174 -13.02 -20.78 -3.81
N LYS A 175 -13.71 -19.75 -4.29
CA LYS A 175 -14.06 -18.56 -3.51
C LYS A 175 -14.96 -18.94 -2.33
N GLU A 176 -15.99 -19.73 -2.57
CA GLU A 176 -16.91 -20.21 -1.53
C GLU A 176 -16.19 -21.02 -0.46
N VAL A 177 -15.30 -21.94 -0.86
CA VAL A 177 -14.47 -22.70 0.10
C VAL A 177 -13.60 -21.75 0.93
N CYS A 178 -12.91 -20.80 0.31
CA CYS A 178 -12.05 -19.85 1.02
C CYS A 178 -12.80 -18.97 2.04
N GLN A 179 -14.06 -18.63 1.75
CA GLN A 179 -14.91 -17.83 2.64
C GLN A 179 -15.43 -18.62 3.84
N ASN A 180 -15.49 -19.94 3.72
CA ASN A 180 -16.05 -20.86 4.73
C ASN A 180 -15.00 -21.83 5.29
N LEU A 181 -13.71 -21.47 5.28
CA LEU A 181 -12.66 -22.31 5.87
C LEU A 181 -12.82 -22.38 7.39
N ASP A 182 -12.84 -23.60 7.92
CA ASP A 182 -12.73 -23.83 9.37
C ASP A 182 -11.33 -23.44 9.89
N GLU A 183 -11.21 -23.20 11.20
CA GLU A 183 -10.00 -22.68 11.84
C GLU A 183 -8.71 -23.46 11.55
N ASN A 184 -8.81 -24.77 11.30
CA ASN A 184 -7.67 -25.67 11.05
C ASN A 184 -7.63 -26.18 9.60
N GLN A 185 -8.35 -25.56 8.66
CA GLN A 185 -8.33 -25.95 7.25
C GLN A 185 -7.49 -24.99 6.43
N PHE A 186 -6.88 -25.53 5.37
CA PHE A 186 -6.14 -24.73 4.39
C PHE A 186 -6.10 -25.45 3.05
N LEU A 187 -5.76 -24.71 1.99
CA LEU A 187 -5.63 -25.25 0.64
C LEU A 187 -4.58 -24.49 -0.15
N ARG A 188 -4.17 -25.06 -1.29
CA ARG A 188 -3.39 -24.33 -2.29
C ARG A 188 -4.29 -23.32 -3.00
N ASP A 189 -3.69 -22.23 -3.45
CA ASP A 189 -4.40 -21.22 -4.24
C ASP A 189 -4.80 -21.75 -5.63
N PHE A 190 -5.95 -21.31 -6.13
CA PHE A 190 -6.45 -21.68 -7.45
C PHE A 190 -5.56 -21.22 -8.62
N HIS A 191 -4.86 -20.09 -8.48
CA HIS A 191 -4.14 -19.44 -9.56
C HIS A 191 -2.61 -19.59 -9.45
N LEU A 192 -2.09 -19.83 -8.25
CA LEU A 192 -0.66 -19.76 -7.94
C LEU A 192 -0.22 -21.00 -7.17
N ASP A 193 0.61 -21.85 -7.78
CA ASP A 193 1.03 -23.13 -7.22
C ASP A 193 1.85 -23.00 -5.94
N ASP A 194 2.56 -21.88 -5.77
CA ASP A 194 3.41 -21.57 -4.63
C ASP A 194 2.69 -20.76 -3.53
N LEU A 195 1.36 -20.65 -3.59
CA LEU A 195 0.57 -19.88 -2.64
C LEU A 195 -0.41 -20.78 -1.87
N LEU A 196 -0.41 -20.64 -0.55
CA LEU A 196 -1.34 -21.31 0.35
C LEU A 196 -2.34 -20.30 0.92
N VAL A 197 -3.56 -20.77 1.18
CA VAL A 197 -4.70 -19.97 1.66
C VAL A 197 -5.21 -20.55 2.98
N PHE A 198 -5.35 -19.67 3.97
CA PHE A 198 -5.76 -19.97 5.33
C PHE A 198 -6.92 -19.04 5.75
N PRO A 199 -7.66 -19.38 6.83
CA PRO A 199 -8.68 -18.52 7.41
C PRO A 199 -8.14 -17.13 7.74
N ALA A 200 -8.98 -16.10 7.60
CA ALA A 200 -8.58 -14.69 7.71
C ALA A 200 -7.90 -14.32 9.05
N HIS A 201 -8.31 -14.97 10.14
CA HIS A 201 -7.83 -14.69 11.50
C HIS A 201 -6.54 -15.44 11.86
N THR A 202 -5.97 -16.19 10.92
CA THR A 202 -4.74 -16.95 11.16
C THR A 202 -3.53 -16.02 11.21
N ASP A 203 -2.77 -16.13 12.30
CA ASP A 203 -1.51 -15.43 12.49
C ASP A 203 -0.32 -16.40 12.44
N PHE A 204 0.64 -16.09 11.55
CA PHE A 204 1.86 -16.86 11.36
C PHE A 204 3.13 -16.04 11.58
N HIS A 205 3.04 -14.79 12.04
CA HIS A 205 4.23 -13.92 12.17
C HIS A 205 5.30 -14.53 13.09
N ASP A 206 4.88 -15.22 14.15
CA ASP A 206 5.78 -15.88 15.10
C ASP A 206 6.10 -17.34 14.71
N SER A 207 5.62 -17.80 13.56
CA SER A 207 5.92 -19.16 13.10
C SER A 207 7.37 -19.28 12.64
N ARG A 208 8.00 -20.42 12.96
CA ARG A 208 9.36 -20.73 12.47
C ARG A 208 9.45 -20.72 10.94
N LEU A 209 8.38 -21.09 10.24
CA LEU A 209 8.35 -21.04 8.77
C LEU A 209 8.54 -19.61 8.25
N VAL A 210 7.94 -18.61 8.91
CA VAL A 210 8.11 -17.19 8.56
C VAL A 210 9.47 -16.68 9.02
N GLN A 211 9.87 -16.96 10.26
CA GLN A 211 11.13 -16.50 10.84
C GLN A 211 12.36 -17.03 10.07
N ASP A 212 12.31 -18.30 9.65
CA ASP A 212 13.36 -18.92 8.83
C ASP A 212 13.31 -18.49 7.36
N GLY A 213 12.33 -17.66 6.97
CA GLY A 213 12.12 -17.20 5.60
C GLY A 213 11.70 -18.30 4.63
N ARG A 214 11.16 -19.43 5.11
CA ARG A 214 10.65 -20.53 4.26
C ARG A 214 9.28 -20.21 3.66
N VAL A 215 8.51 -19.35 4.34
CA VAL A 215 7.28 -18.78 3.80
C VAL A 215 7.24 -17.27 4.02
N ILE A 216 6.50 -16.58 3.17
CA ILE A 216 6.37 -15.11 3.16
C ILE A 216 4.89 -14.77 3.18
N LEU A 217 4.48 -13.98 4.17
CA LEU A 217 3.10 -13.49 4.25
C LEU A 217 2.91 -12.39 3.19
N GLN A 218 2.15 -12.72 2.14
CA GLN A 218 1.96 -11.85 0.99
C GLN A 218 0.56 -12.05 0.41
N ASP A 219 -0.17 -10.95 0.27
CA ASP A 219 -1.46 -10.93 -0.42
C ASP A 219 -1.35 -11.54 -1.84
N LYS A 220 -2.37 -12.32 -2.23
CA LYS A 220 -2.43 -12.99 -3.54
C LYS A 220 -2.28 -12.04 -4.71
N ALA A 221 -2.93 -10.87 -4.69
CA ALA A 221 -2.83 -9.90 -5.78
C ALA A 221 -1.41 -9.33 -5.89
N SER A 222 -0.70 -9.16 -4.77
CA SER A 222 0.72 -8.77 -4.74
C SER A 222 1.66 -9.83 -5.32
N CYS A 223 1.23 -11.09 -5.42
CA CYS A 223 1.99 -12.17 -6.05
C CYS A 223 1.87 -12.16 -7.59
N LEU A 224 0.77 -11.62 -8.14
CA LEU A 224 0.49 -11.63 -9.58
C LEU A 224 1.58 -10.98 -10.43
N PRO A 225 2.16 -9.81 -10.08
CA PRO A 225 3.12 -9.16 -10.97
C PRO A 225 4.34 -10.02 -11.27
N ALA A 226 4.95 -10.61 -10.23
CA ALA A 226 6.12 -11.47 -10.38
C ALA A 226 5.78 -12.74 -11.17
N HIS A 227 4.64 -13.38 -10.86
CA HIS A 227 4.14 -14.52 -11.61
C HIS A 227 3.88 -14.18 -13.09
N ILE A 228 3.30 -13.03 -13.42
CA ILE A 228 3.04 -12.61 -14.80
C ILE A 228 4.35 -12.26 -15.53
N LEU A 229 5.29 -11.62 -14.82
CA LEU A 229 6.60 -11.29 -15.37
C LEU A 229 7.37 -12.58 -15.69
N SER A 230 7.32 -13.59 -14.81
CA SER A 230 7.97 -14.91 -14.95
C SER A 230 9.30 -14.83 -15.71
N PRO A 231 10.30 -14.10 -15.17
CA PRO A 231 11.63 -14.09 -15.77
C PRO A 231 12.23 -15.51 -15.71
N PRO A 232 12.80 -16.03 -16.81
CA PRO A 232 13.43 -17.35 -16.80
C PRO A 232 14.72 -17.32 -15.98
N GLU A 233 15.21 -18.52 -15.60
CA GLU A 233 16.52 -18.67 -14.97
C GLU A 233 17.61 -17.98 -15.79
N GLY A 234 18.51 -17.25 -15.12
CA GLY A 234 19.64 -16.57 -15.77
C GLY A 234 19.29 -15.22 -16.41
N ALA A 235 18.01 -14.81 -16.43
CA ALA A 235 17.62 -13.51 -16.97
C ALA A 235 18.20 -12.32 -16.18
N VAL A 236 18.32 -11.18 -16.86
CA VAL A 236 18.63 -9.89 -16.23
C VAL A 236 17.35 -9.09 -16.07
N VAL A 237 17.01 -8.80 -14.81
CA VAL A 237 15.74 -8.20 -14.40
C VAL A 237 16.01 -6.89 -13.67
N VAL A 238 15.09 -5.94 -13.82
CA VAL A 238 15.04 -4.72 -13.01
C VAL A 238 13.77 -4.73 -12.18
N ASP A 239 13.90 -4.40 -10.90
CA ASP A 239 12.79 -4.03 -10.02
C ASP A 239 12.90 -2.53 -9.70
N SER A 240 12.02 -1.72 -10.28
CA SER A 240 12.18 -0.25 -10.29
C SER A 240 11.94 0.40 -8.93
N CYS A 241 11.15 -0.24 -8.07
CA CYS A 241 10.71 0.27 -6.77
C CYS A 241 10.61 -0.90 -5.78
N ALA A 242 11.75 -1.50 -5.49
CA ALA A 242 11.84 -2.86 -4.97
C ALA A 242 11.46 -3.01 -3.50
N ALA A 243 11.74 -2.02 -2.64
CA ALA A 243 11.54 -2.20 -1.21
C ALA A 243 10.04 -2.31 -0.86
N PRO A 244 9.66 -3.16 0.11
CA PRO A 244 10.51 -3.95 1.00
C PRO A 244 10.93 -5.33 0.43
N GLY A 245 10.69 -5.64 -0.84
CA GLY A 245 11.25 -6.81 -1.51
C GLY A 245 10.33 -8.01 -1.72
N ASN A 246 9.03 -7.89 -1.42
CA ASN A 246 8.10 -9.02 -1.61
C ASN A 246 8.04 -9.51 -3.07
N LYS A 247 8.06 -8.58 -4.04
CA LYS A 247 8.09 -8.92 -5.48
C LYS A 247 9.48 -9.35 -5.93
N THR A 248 10.53 -8.71 -5.42
CA THR A 248 11.93 -9.06 -5.68
C THR A 248 12.24 -10.50 -5.27
N SER A 249 11.88 -10.92 -4.04
CA SER A 249 12.07 -12.30 -3.56
C SER A 249 11.24 -13.32 -4.35
N HIS A 250 10.04 -12.94 -4.78
CA HIS A 250 9.21 -13.80 -5.62
C HIS A 250 9.86 -14.00 -7.00
N MET A 251 10.33 -12.93 -7.66
CA MET A 251 11.07 -13.07 -8.92
C MET A 251 12.33 -13.93 -8.76
N ALA A 252 13.08 -13.76 -7.67
CA ALA A 252 14.24 -14.60 -7.37
C ALA A 252 13.86 -16.09 -7.23
N SER A 253 12.73 -16.39 -6.58
CA SER A 253 12.21 -17.75 -6.45
C SER A 253 11.87 -18.36 -7.82
N LEU A 254 11.18 -17.60 -8.67
CA LEU A 254 10.81 -18.03 -10.04
C LEU A 254 12.02 -18.24 -10.95
N MET A 255 13.12 -17.51 -10.70
CA MET A 255 14.38 -17.64 -11.45
C MET A 255 15.29 -18.75 -10.90
N GLY A 256 14.83 -19.54 -9.92
CA GLY A 256 15.67 -20.54 -9.26
C GLY A 256 16.91 -19.93 -8.59
N ASN A 257 16.81 -18.66 -8.18
CA ASN A 257 17.91 -17.85 -7.63
C ASN A 257 19.12 -17.69 -8.57
N LYS A 258 18.93 -17.82 -9.90
CA LYS A 258 19.97 -17.68 -10.94
C LYS A 258 19.69 -16.50 -11.85
N GLY A 259 20.73 -15.74 -12.20
CA GLY A 259 20.65 -14.52 -13.00
C GLY A 259 20.90 -13.28 -12.16
N THR A 260 20.33 -12.14 -12.55
CA THR A 260 20.56 -10.86 -11.87
C THR A 260 19.28 -10.05 -11.76
N ILE A 261 18.95 -9.59 -10.56
CA ILE A 261 17.87 -8.65 -10.28
C ILE A 261 18.47 -7.35 -9.75
N TYR A 262 18.46 -6.30 -10.56
CA TYR A 262 18.79 -4.95 -10.12
C TYR A 262 17.59 -4.33 -9.40
N ALA A 263 17.69 -4.18 -8.09
CA ALA A 263 16.60 -3.74 -7.23
C ALA A 263 16.85 -2.30 -6.77
N PHE A 264 16.01 -1.37 -7.23
CA PHE A 264 16.13 0.06 -6.94
C PHE A 264 15.07 0.53 -5.95
N ASP A 265 15.47 1.37 -5.02
CA ASP A 265 14.59 2.24 -4.24
C ASP A 265 15.39 3.51 -3.91
N HIS A 266 14.71 4.63 -3.68
CA HIS A 266 15.36 5.95 -3.57
C HIS A 266 15.72 6.33 -2.13
N LYS A 267 15.28 5.55 -1.14
CA LYS A 267 15.55 5.81 0.28
C LYS A 267 16.41 4.73 0.90
N GLU A 268 17.41 5.14 1.67
CA GLU A 268 18.37 4.23 2.30
C GLU A 268 17.69 3.28 3.29
N ASP A 269 16.81 3.81 4.15
CA ASP A 269 16.04 3.03 5.14
C ASP A 269 15.23 1.89 4.47
N ARG A 270 14.67 2.16 3.29
CA ARG A 270 13.94 1.17 2.50
C ARG A 270 14.87 0.13 1.88
N ILE A 271 16.06 0.52 1.45
CA ILE A 271 17.08 -0.39 0.91
C ILE A 271 17.63 -1.31 2.00
N GLU A 272 17.88 -0.80 3.20
CA GLU A 272 18.30 -1.62 4.34
C GLU A 272 17.27 -2.72 4.64
N VAL A 273 15.99 -2.36 4.73
CA VAL A 273 14.88 -3.33 4.92
C VAL A 273 14.80 -4.35 3.77
N LEU A 274 15.01 -3.90 2.53
CA LEU A 274 15.07 -4.78 1.37
C LEU A 274 16.23 -5.78 1.52
N GLN A 275 17.44 -5.32 1.84
CA GLN A 275 18.61 -6.18 1.99
C GLN A 275 18.41 -7.23 3.07
N GLU A 276 17.98 -6.82 4.27
CA GLU A 276 17.66 -7.70 5.40
C GLU A 276 16.66 -8.78 4.99
N ARG A 277 15.55 -8.40 4.35
CA ARG A 277 14.52 -9.35 3.91
C ARG A 277 15.02 -10.30 2.83
N MET A 278 15.86 -9.81 1.92
CA MET A 278 16.42 -10.66 0.87
C MET A 278 17.45 -11.64 1.42
N GLU A 279 18.23 -11.25 2.43
CA GLU A 279 19.11 -12.17 3.17
C GLU A 279 18.30 -13.22 3.94
N GLY A 280 17.28 -12.78 4.68
CA GLY A 280 16.35 -13.67 5.38
C GLY A 280 15.64 -14.65 4.44
N ALA A 281 15.32 -14.24 3.20
CA ALA A 281 14.74 -15.09 2.17
C ALA A 281 15.76 -15.96 1.40
N GLY A 282 17.08 -15.81 1.65
CA GLY A 282 18.12 -16.56 0.94
C GLY A 282 18.36 -16.13 -0.52
N VAL A 283 17.93 -14.93 -0.91
CA VAL A 283 18.10 -14.41 -2.27
C VAL A 283 19.56 -13.99 -2.48
N SER A 284 20.22 -14.58 -3.47
CA SER A 284 21.61 -14.28 -3.84
C SER A 284 21.74 -13.56 -5.18
N CYS A 285 20.75 -13.69 -6.08
CA CYS A 285 20.77 -13.08 -7.40
C CYS A 285 20.41 -11.58 -7.43
N LYS A 286 20.52 -10.86 -6.30
CA LYS A 286 20.09 -9.46 -6.16
C LYS A 286 21.28 -8.50 -6.22
N VAL A 287 21.05 -7.31 -6.77
CA VAL A 287 21.93 -6.14 -6.65
C VAL A 287 21.08 -4.96 -6.22
N ALA A 288 21.06 -4.68 -4.91
CA ALA A 288 20.32 -3.56 -4.35
C ALA A 288 21.06 -2.23 -4.57
N ARG A 289 20.33 -1.18 -4.98
CA ARG A 289 20.87 0.15 -5.26
C ARG A 289 19.95 1.23 -4.68
N CYS A 290 20.49 2.03 -3.75
CA CYS A 290 19.85 3.26 -3.31
C CYS A 290 20.00 4.33 -4.39
N MET A 291 18.99 4.44 -5.27
CA MET A 291 19.00 5.35 -6.39
C MET A 291 17.58 5.55 -6.91
N ASP A 292 17.27 6.78 -7.31
CA ASP A 292 16.07 7.05 -8.12
C ASP A 292 16.19 6.31 -9.47
N PHE A 293 15.24 5.42 -9.73
CA PHE A 293 15.17 4.63 -10.96
C PHE A 293 15.20 5.50 -12.22
N LEU A 294 14.65 6.72 -12.19
CA LEU A 294 14.68 7.64 -13.35
C LEU A 294 16.09 8.11 -13.73
N ARG A 295 17.09 7.92 -12.83
CA ARG A 295 18.50 8.24 -13.08
C ARG A 295 19.28 7.07 -13.68
N VAL A 296 18.67 5.90 -13.84
CA VAL A 296 19.31 4.73 -14.44
C VAL A 296 19.60 5.00 -15.92
N LYS A 297 20.86 4.87 -16.33
CA LYS A 297 21.24 4.93 -17.75
C LYS A 297 20.97 3.57 -18.40
N THR A 298 19.82 3.43 -19.05
CA THR A 298 19.29 2.15 -19.53
C THR A 298 20.12 1.51 -20.64
N ASP A 299 20.95 2.29 -21.33
CA ASP A 299 21.90 1.88 -22.37
C ASP A 299 23.33 1.64 -21.85
N SER A 300 23.59 1.89 -20.57
CA SER A 300 24.91 1.66 -19.97
C SER A 300 25.30 0.19 -19.98
N GLN A 301 26.60 -0.09 -19.91
CA GLN A 301 27.14 -1.46 -19.93
C GLN A 301 26.52 -2.36 -18.84
N THR A 302 26.15 -1.80 -17.70
CA THR A 302 25.51 -2.53 -16.58
C THR A 302 24.08 -2.96 -16.89
N TYR A 303 23.33 -2.14 -17.65
CA TYR A 303 21.88 -2.23 -17.75
C TYR A 303 21.35 -2.51 -19.17
N ARG A 304 22.20 -2.42 -20.20
CA ARG A 304 21.86 -2.69 -21.61
C ARG A 304 21.30 -4.09 -21.86
N ASP A 305 21.62 -5.05 -20.98
CA ASP A 305 21.21 -6.45 -21.10
C ASP A 305 19.95 -6.80 -20.31
N VAL A 306 19.28 -5.81 -19.70
CA VAL A 306 17.99 -6.02 -19.02
C VAL A 306 16.91 -6.45 -20.01
N GLU A 307 16.25 -7.56 -19.70
CA GLU A 307 15.22 -8.18 -20.54
C GLU A 307 13.82 -8.11 -19.91
N TYR A 308 13.74 -7.96 -18.59
CA TYR A 308 12.48 -7.96 -17.84
C TYR A 308 12.49 -6.79 -16.85
N VAL A 309 11.37 -6.06 -16.76
CA VAL A 309 11.25 -4.95 -15.83
C VAL A 309 9.94 -5.07 -15.03
N MET A 310 10.08 -5.08 -13.71
CA MET A 310 8.99 -4.92 -12.75
C MET A 310 8.83 -3.43 -12.43
N VAL A 311 7.62 -2.91 -12.61
CA VAL A 311 7.26 -1.53 -12.31
C VAL A 311 6.12 -1.52 -11.28
N ASP A 312 6.48 -1.47 -10.01
CA ASP A 312 5.55 -1.40 -8.87
C ASP A 312 5.76 -0.09 -8.08
N PRO A 313 5.41 1.06 -8.67
CA PRO A 313 5.73 2.36 -8.11
C PRO A 313 4.92 2.67 -6.85
N SER A 314 5.35 3.73 -6.15
CA SER A 314 4.53 4.31 -5.08
C SER A 314 3.14 4.68 -5.61
N CYS A 315 2.12 4.21 -4.90
CA CYS A 315 0.71 4.35 -5.25
C CYS A 315 -0.05 5.02 -4.08
N SER A 316 -1.28 5.45 -4.30
CA SER A 316 -2.15 5.94 -3.21
C SER A 316 -2.35 4.88 -2.12
N GLY A 317 -2.39 3.61 -2.53
CA GLY A 317 -2.64 2.43 -1.71
C GLY A 317 -4.09 2.38 -1.22
N SER A 318 -5.00 2.92 -2.04
CA SER A 318 -6.44 2.96 -1.83
C SER A 318 -7.11 1.58 -1.90
N GLY A 319 -6.44 0.58 -2.48
CA GLY A 319 -6.92 -0.80 -2.52
C GLY A 319 -6.59 -1.65 -1.29
N ILE A 320 -5.73 -1.17 -0.38
CA ILE A 320 -5.29 -1.97 0.76
C ILE A 320 -6.39 -1.95 1.84
N VAL A 321 -7.06 -3.08 2.00
CA VAL A 321 -8.17 -3.31 2.94
C VAL A 321 -7.71 -3.09 4.39
N SER A 322 -6.58 -3.69 4.77
CA SER A 322 -6.01 -3.54 6.13
C SER A 322 -5.51 -2.14 6.47
N ARG A 323 -5.54 -1.22 5.49
CA ARG A 323 -5.20 0.17 5.73
C ARG A 323 -6.43 0.82 6.36
N LEU A 324 -6.50 0.74 7.68
CA LEU A 324 -7.49 1.49 8.45
C LEU A 324 -7.35 3.02 8.28
N ASP A 325 -6.29 3.50 7.59
CA ASP A 325 -6.19 4.86 7.04
C ASP A 325 -7.35 5.17 6.05
N SER A 326 -8.03 4.15 5.50
CA SER A 326 -9.26 4.30 4.69
C SER A 326 -10.51 4.60 5.52
N LEU A 327 -10.45 4.44 6.86
CA LEU A 327 -11.58 4.59 7.78
C LEU A 327 -11.64 5.97 8.43
N THR A 328 -10.59 6.77 8.26
CA THR A 328 -10.70 8.20 8.51
C THR A 328 -11.65 8.74 7.44
N ASN A 329 -12.86 9.17 7.86
CA ASN A 329 -14.00 9.66 7.07
C ASN A 329 -13.74 10.82 6.06
N ASP A 330 -12.57 10.86 5.42
CA ASP A 330 -12.28 11.61 4.19
C ASP A 330 -12.13 10.61 3.02
N ASP A 331 -13.21 9.86 2.77
CA ASP A 331 -13.43 8.92 1.66
C ASP A 331 -13.37 9.60 0.25
N ALA A 332 -12.75 10.79 0.16
CA ALA A 332 -12.69 11.63 -1.03
C ALA A 332 -11.33 12.32 -1.28
N SER A 333 -10.23 12.02 -0.56
CA SER A 333 -8.94 12.67 -0.88
C SER A 333 -7.66 11.84 -0.66
N VAL A 334 -7.33 11.02 -1.65
CA VAL A 334 -6.10 11.41 -2.37
C VAL A 334 -6.46 12.76 -2.95
N SER A 335 -5.93 13.88 -2.42
CA SER A 335 -6.24 15.18 -3.01
C SER A 335 -6.03 15.04 -4.51
N GLN A 336 -6.97 15.49 -5.35
CA GLN A 336 -6.87 15.27 -6.79
C GLN A 336 -5.52 15.75 -7.35
N HIS A 337 -4.93 16.74 -6.67
CA HIS A 337 -3.53 17.13 -6.78
C HIS A 337 -2.51 16.01 -6.52
N ARG A 338 -2.53 15.35 -5.35
CA ARG A 338 -1.65 14.20 -5.04
C ARG A 338 -1.86 13.06 -6.03
N LEU A 339 -3.10 12.77 -6.43
CA LEU A 339 -3.41 11.72 -7.40
C LEU A 339 -2.77 12.04 -8.75
N GLY A 340 -2.88 13.29 -9.19
CA GLY A 340 -2.21 13.79 -10.39
C GLY A 340 -0.68 13.77 -10.29
N GLN A 341 -0.10 14.02 -9.11
CA GLN A 341 1.35 13.88 -8.90
C GLN A 341 1.81 12.42 -8.99
N LEU A 342 1.05 11.50 -8.39
CA LEU A 342 1.32 10.07 -8.44
C LEU A 342 1.20 9.54 -9.88
N HIS A 343 0.13 9.89 -10.59
CA HIS A 343 -0.03 9.56 -12.01
C HIS A 343 1.19 10.00 -12.84
N LYS A 344 1.62 11.27 -12.71
CA LYS A 344 2.78 11.79 -13.45
C LYS A 344 4.07 11.00 -13.15
N LEU A 345 4.34 10.72 -11.88
CA LEU A 345 5.50 9.95 -11.47
C LEU A 345 5.45 8.52 -12.02
N GLN A 346 4.29 7.86 -11.91
CA GLN A 346 4.07 6.50 -12.41
C GLN A 346 4.24 6.42 -13.93
N ALA A 347 3.71 7.40 -14.67
CA ALA A 347 3.90 7.52 -16.12
C ALA A 347 5.37 7.73 -16.49
N GLN A 348 6.12 8.54 -15.74
CA GLN A 348 7.56 8.72 -15.94
C GLN A 348 8.35 7.42 -15.72
N ILE A 349 8.10 6.72 -14.61
CA ILE A 349 8.75 5.45 -14.28
C ILE A 349 8.43 4.39 -15.34
N LEU A 350 7.15 4.24 -15.71
CA LEU A 350 6.74 3.28 -16.73
C LEU A 350 7.39 3.62 -18.07
N ARG A 351 7.35 4.89 -18.52
CA ARG A 351 8.03 5.35 -19.73
C ARG A 351 9.53 5.00 -19.70
N HIS A 352 10.19 5.20 -18.56
CA HIS A 352 11.61 4.90 -18.40
C HIS A 352 11.89 3.39 -18.55
N ALA A 353 11.03 2.52 -18.03
CA ALA A 353 11.12 1.08 -18.23
C ALA A 353 11.07 0.65 -19.71
N PHE A 354 10.30 1.35 -20.55
CA PHE A 354 10.27 1.10 -22.00
C PHE A 354 11.56 1.50 -22.74
N SER A 355 12.42 2.32 -22.11
CA SER A 355 13.66 2.81 -22.74
C SER A 355 14.80 1.78 -22.76
N PHE A 356 14.70 0.70 -21.96
CA PHE A 356 15.70 -0.36 -21.96
C PHE A 356 15.80 -1.04 -23.34
N PRO A 357 17.02 -1.16 -23.91
CA PRO A 357 17.18 -1.52 -25.32
C PRO A 357 16.80 -2.97 -25.61
N LYS A 358 17.00 -3.89 -24.65
CA LYS A 358 16.71 -5.32 -24.79
C LYS A 358 15.44 -5.78 -24.05
N VAL A 359 14.68 -4.89 -23.43
CA VAL A 359 13.49 -5.29 -22.66
C VAL A 359 12.49 -6.02 -23.54
N LYS A 360 12.09 -7.21 -23.09
CA LYS A 360 11.15 -8.13 -23.74
C LYS A 360 9.78 -8.08 -23.08
N LYS A 361 9.73 -7.90 -21.76
CA LYS A 361 8.49 -7.88 -20.98
C LYS A 361 8.59 -6.85 -19.84
N ILE A 362 7.54 -6.05 -19.68
CA ILE A 362 7.37 -5.09 -18.58
C ILE A 362 6.06 -5.43 -17.88
N VAL A 363 6.08 -5.51 -16.57
CA VAL A 363 4.85 -5.63 -15.77
C VAL A 363 4.71 -4.39 -14.91
N TYR A 364 3.60 -3.70 -15.08
CA TYR A 364 3.20 -2.56 -14.27
C TYR A 364 2.16 -3.02 -13.25
N SER A 365 2.29 -2.61 -12.00
CA SER A 365 1.29 -2.88 -10.97
C SER A 365 1.12 -1.75 -9.99
N THR A 366 -0.08 -1.66 -9.39
CA THR A 366 -0.35 -0.78 -8.26
C THR A 366 -1.27 -1.44 -7.25
N CYS A 367 -1.19 -0.94 -6.02
CA CYS A 367 -2.09 -1.17 -4.91
C CYS A 367 -3.30 -0.21 -4.89
N SER A 368 -3.69 0.36 -6.05
CA SER A 368 -4.70 1.41 -6.16
C SER A 368 -5.96 0.94 -6.89
N ILE A 369 -7.11 1.46 -6.47
CA ILE A 369 -8.39 1.29 -7.18
C ILE A 369 -8.65 2.40 -8.21
N ASN A 370 -7.87 3.47 -8.20
CA ASN A 370 -8.08 4.68 -9.01
C ASN A 370 -7.64 4.45 -10.47
N GLU A 371 -8.45 4.88 -11.43
CA GLU A 371 -8.14 4.75 -12.86
C GLU A 371 -6.97 5.62 -13.29
N GLU A 372 -6.81 6.77 -12.64
CA GLU A 372 -5.74 7.73 -12.84
C GLU A 372 -4.37 7.08 -12.59
N GLU A 373 -4.26 6.13 -11.66
CA GLU A 373 -2.98 5.44 -11.40
C GLU A 373 -2.83 4.17 -12.24
N ASN A 374 -3.87 3.76 -12.96
CA ASN A 374 -3.99 2.42 -13.54
C ASN A 374 -4.12 2.48 -15.06
N GLU A 375 -5.36 2.42 -15.57
CA GLU A 375 -5.64 2.39 -17.00
C GLU A 375 -5.14 3.65 -17.69
N GLN A 376 -5.29 4.83 -17.09
CA GLN A 376 -4.86 6.10 -17.69
C GLN A 376 -3.34 6.16 -17.87
N VAL A 377 -2.56 5.73 -16.87
CA VAL A 377 -1.09 5.60 -17.00
C VAL A 377 -0.73 4.63 -18.11
N CYS A 378 -1.40 3.47 -18.15
CA CYS A 378 -1.12 2.43 -19.12
C CYS A 378 -1.43 2.88 -20.56
N GLU A 379 -2.58 3.52 -20.81
CA GLU A 379 -2.93 4.02 -22.14
C GLU A 379 -2.03 5.16 -22.58
N GLU A 380 -1.73 6.13 -21.70
CA GLU A 380 -0.85 7.26 -22.02
C GLU A 380 0.53 6.78 -22.46
N ILE A 381 1.10 5.79 -21.76
CA ILE A 381 2.41 5.26 -22.10
C ILE A 381 2.33 4.30 -23.28
N TYR A 382 1.34 3.42 -23.33
CA TYR A 382 1.19 2.45 -24.41
C TYR A 382 1.09 3.12 -25.78
N GLU A 383 0.34 4.22 -25.89
CA GLU A 383 0.17 4.95 -27.15
C GLU A 383 1.51 5.40 -27.75
N LYS A 384 2.50 5.70 -26.91
CA LYS A 384 3.85 6.12 -27.31
C LYS A 384 4.74 4.94 -27.75
N PHE A 385 4.41 3.71 -27.37
CA PHE A 385 5.24 2.51 -27.58
C PHE A 385 4.52 1.36 -28.31
N LYS A 386 3.29 1.57 -28.79
CA LYS A 386 2.44 0.54 -29.44
C LYS A 386 3.05 -0.12 -30.68
N GLU A 387 3.95 0.58 -31.37
CA GLU A 387 4.70 0.02 -32.51
C GLU A 387 5.72 -1.05 -32.09
N ARG A 388 6.27 -0.91 -30.87
CA ARG A 388 7.31 -1.81 -30.34
C ARG A 388 6.75 -2.84 -29.36
N PHE A 389 5.62 -2.55 -28.73
CA PHE A 389 5.04 -3.38 -27.67
C PHE A 389 3.55 -3.65 -27.89
N LYS A 390 3.06 -4.70 -27.26
CA LYS A 390 1.63 -5.01 -27.16
C LYS A 390 1.27 -5.29 -25.71
N ILE A 391 0.05 -4.94 -25.31
CA ILE A 391 -0.50 -5.36 -24.02
C ILE A 391 -0.92 -6.82 -24.15
N LYS A 392 -0.35 -7.71 -23.33
CA LYS A 392 -0.65 -9.14 -23.33
C LYS A 392 -1.82 -9.41 -22.39
N LYS A 393 -2.87 -10.07 -22.89
CA LYS A 393 -3.90 -10.66 -22.05
C LYS A 393 -3.29 -11.84 -21.28
N VAL A 394 -3.24 -11.73 -19.96
CA VAL A 394 -2.62 -12.68 -19.03
C VAL A 394 -3.68 -13.19 -18.07
N MET A 395 -3.44 -14.35 -17.44
CA MET A 395 -4.36 -14.96 -16.47
C MET A 395 -5.80 -15.02 -17.00
N LYS A 396 -6.07 -15.80 -18.07
CA LYS A 396 -7.40 -15.83 -18.74
C LYS A 396 -8.56 -16.17 -17.78
N ASN A 397 -8.28 -16.95 -16.73
CA ASN A 397 -9.28 -17.38 -15.74
C ASN A 397 -9.43 -16.39 -14.56
N TRP A 398 -8.64 -15.32 -14.52
CA TRP A 398 -8.79 -14.27 -13.52
C TRP A 398 -10.10 -13.48 -13.75
N PRO A 399 -10.96 -13.33 -12.73
CA PRO A 399 -12.35 -12.89 -12.94
C PRO A 399 -12.49 -11.39 -13.19
N GLU A 400 -11.59 -10.55 -12.67
CA GLU A 400 -11.75 -9.10 -12.67
C GLU A 400 -10.75 -8.41 -13.62
N ARG A 401 -11.27 -7.59 -14.56
CA ARG A 401 -10.49 -6.93 -15.62
C ARG A 401 -10.43 -5.42 -15.42
N GLY A 402 -9.73 -4.73 -16.33
CA GLY A 402 -9.74 -3.26 -16.37
C GLY A 402 -11.15 -2.71 -16.53
N ARG A 403 -11.36 -1.45 -16.11
CA ARG A 403 -12.68 -0.83 -16.16
C ARG A 403 -13.21 -0.66 -17.57
N GLU A 404 -14.54 -0.63 -17.69
CA GLU A 404 -15.21 -0.35 -18.95
C GLU A 404 -14.87 1.07 -19.46
N GLY A 405 -14.92 1.28 -20.77
CA GLY A 405 -14.54 2.55 -21.42
C GLY A 405 -13.10 2.62 -21.93
N TYR A 406 -12.20 1.73 -21.45
CA TYR A 406 -10.82 1.64 -21.94
C TYR A 406 -10.68 0.62 -23.07
N GLN A 407 -9.92 0.95 -24.12
CA GLN A 407 -9.86 0.13 -25.35
C GLN A 407 -9.23 -1.26 -25.11
N LYS A 408 -8.45 -1.40 -24.04
CA LYS A 408 -7.71 -2.61 -23.67
C LYS A 408 -8.11 -3.13 -22.29
N SER A 409 -9.30 -2.77 -21.80
CA SER A 409 -9.83 -3.17 -20.50
C SER A 409 -9.70 -4.68 -20.25
N ASP A 410 -10.01 -5.51 -21.25
CA ASP A 410 -9.95 -6.97 -21.20
C ASP A 410 -8.53 -7.56 -21.03
N ARG A 411 -7.49 -6.73 -21.16
CA ARG A 411 -6.07 -7.11 -21.05
C ARG A 411 -5.44 -6.71 -19.73
N TYR A 412 -6.09 -5.85 -18.97
CA TYR A 412 -5.67 -5.49 -17.63
C TYR A 412 -6.27 -6.44 -16.60
N LEU A 413 -5.58 -6.61 -15.48
CA LEU A 413 -6.12 -7.28 -14.31
C LEU A 413 -6.46 -6.22 -13.27
N ARG A 414 -7.64 -6.34 -12.67
CA ARG A 414 -7.96 -5.70 -11.40
C ARG A 414 -8.18 -6.78 -10.35
N ALA A 415 -8.09 -6.41 -9.09
CA ALA A 415 -8.37 -7.28 -7.98
C ALA A 415 -9.15 -6.48 -6.94
N SER A 416 -9.98 -7.16 -6.16
CA SER A 416 -10.82 -6.56 -5.14
C SER A 416 -11.20 -7.58 -4.06
N PRO A 417 -11.62 -7.12 -2.88
CA PRO A 417 -12.05 -8.03 -1.81
C PRO A 417 -13.21 -8.92 -2.26
N THR A 418 -14.19 -8.30 -2.90
CA THR A 418 -15.42 -8.95 -3.32
C THR A 418 -15.22 -9.89 -4.50
N ALA A 419 -14.47 -9.51 -5.55
CA ALA A 419 -14.35 -10.35 -6.74
C ALA A 419 -13.28 -11.43 -6.60
N THR A 420 -12.17 -11.13 -5.92
CA THR A 420 -10.97 -11.98 -5.94
C THR A 420 -10.48 -12.44 -4.57
N LEU A 421 -11.14 -12.03 -3.48
CA LEU A 421 -10.71 -12.26 -2.08
C LEU A 421 -9.32 -11.71 -1.80
N THR A 422 -8.96 -10.58 -2.41
CA THR A 422 -7.64 -9.95 -2.22
C THR A 422 -7.78 -8.47 -1.92
N ASN A 423 -6.66 -7.81 -1.62
CA ASN A 423 -6.65 -6.35 -1.68
C ASN A 423 -6.98 -5.84 -3.09
N GLY A 424 -7.45 -4.59 -3.14
CA GLY A 424 -7.57 -3.79 -4.35
C GLY A 424 -6.22 -3.66 -5.06
N PHE A 425 -6.14 -4.09 -6.32
CA PHE A 425 -4.88 -4.15 -7.05
C PHE A 425 -5.09 -3.99 -8.56
N PHE A 426 -4.03 -3.61 -9.27
CA PHE A 426 -4.02 -3.49 -10.73
C PHE A 426 -2.74 -4.07 -11.32
N VAL A 427 -2.84 -4.77 -12.46
CA VAL A 427 -1.68 -5.28 -13.20
C VAL A 427 -1.86 -5.13 -14.71
N ALA A 428 -0.83 -4.65 -15.39
CA ALA A 428 -0.72 -4.62 -16.85
C ALA A 428 0.59 -5.27 -17.32
N CYS A 429 0.52 -6.09 -18.38
CA CYS A 429 1.66 -6.77 -18.95
C CYS A 429 1.95 -6.29 -20.38
N PHE A 430 3.09 -5.65 -20.58
CA PHE A 430 3.56 -5.24 -21.90
C PHE A 430 4.61 -6.22 -22.41
N LYS A 431 4.44 -6.70 -23.64
CA LYS A 431 5.39 -7.61 -24.31
C LYS A 431 5.89 -6.99 -25.59
N ARG A 432 7.21 -7.01 -25.80
CA ARG A 432 7.83 -6.54 -27.04
C ARG A 432 7.32 -7.37 -28.23
N ARG A 433 7.02 -6.70 -29.33
CA ARG A 433 6.63 -7.35 -30.58
C ARG A 433 7.86 -8.05 -31.18
N LYS A 434 7.65 -9.21 -31.81
CA LYS A 434 8.69 -9.79 -32.68
C LYS A 434 8.81 -8.86 -33.89
N MET A 435 10.02 -8.41 -34.24
CA MET A 435 10.25 -7.72 -35.50
C MET A 435 9.83 -8.69 -36.61
N LYS A 436 8.95 -8.27 -37.53
CA LYS A 436 8.84 -8.98 -38.81
C LYS A 436 10.17 -8.73 -39.51
N GLN A 437 10.95 -9.77 -39.78
CA GLN A 437 12.04 -9.63 -40.73
C GLN A 437 11.39 -9.33 -42.08
N GLU A 438 11.63 -8.13 -42.62
CA GLU A 438 11.38 -7.87 -44.04
C GLU A 438 12.39 -8.71 -44.81
N VAL A 439 11.98 -9.92 -45.19
CA VAL A 439 12.68 -10.67 -46.23
C VAL A 439 12.39 -9.92 -47.52
N GLY A 440 13.37 -9.15 -47.99
CA GLY A 440 13.39 -8.65 -49.34
C GLY A 440 13.49 -9.82 -50.30
N SER A 441 12.34 -10.29 -50.79
CA SER A 441 12.25 -11.10 -51.99
C SER A 441 11.07 -10.58 -52.81
N MET A 442 11.39 -9.85 -53.87
CA MET A 442 10.54 -9.80 -55.05
C MET A 442 10.29 -11.25 -55.49
N GLU A 443 9.06 -11.73 -55.38
CA GLU A 443 8.31 -12.34 -56.48
C GLU A 443 6.91 -12.81 -56.04
N SER A 444 5.97 -12.48 -56.93
CA SER A 444 4.64 -13.05 -57.21
C SER A 444 3.83 -13.72 -56.10
N GLY A 445 2.64 -13.18 -55.88
CA GLY A 445 1.66 -13.69 -54.93
C GLY A 445 0.99 -14.99 -55.31
N MET A 446 0.43 -15.63 -54.29
CA MET A 446 -0.74 -16.48 -54.34
C MET A 446 -1.40 -16.39 -52.96
N ASP A 447 -2.69 -16.05 -52.96
CA ASP A 447 -3.55 -16.05 -51.79
C ASP A 447 -3.66 -17.46 -51.21
N GLN A 448 -3.40 -17.62 -49.92
CA GLN A 448 -3.98 -18.69 -49.10
C GLN A 448 -4.36 -18.14 -47.73
N GLU A 449 -5.66 -18.20 -47.46
CA GLU A 449 -6.25 -18.10 -46.13
C GLU A 449 -5.81 -19.31 -45.31
N GLU A 450 -5.03 -19.10 -44.24
CA GLU A 450 -4.84 -20.13 -43.21
C GLU A 450 -5.59 -19.77 -41.93
N VAL A 451 -6.69 -20.51 -41.76
CA VAL A 451 -7.35 -20.83 -40.50
C VAL A 451 -6.36 -21.63 -39.65
N SER A 452 -6.18 -21.27 -38.38
CA SER A 452 -5.47 -22.11 -37.40
C SER A 452 -6.39 -22.40 -36.22
N SER A 453 -6.88 -23.63 -36.20
CA SER A 453 -7.41 -24.34 -35.03
C SER A 453 -6.28 -25.07 -34.31
N GLU A 454 -6.53 -25.31 -33.03
CA GLU A 454 -5.68 -25.97 -32.05
C GLU A 454 -5.56 -27.50 -32.27
N ASP A 455 -4.53 -28.07 -31.63
CA ASP A 455 -4.40 -29.46 -31.10
C ASP A 455 -4.30 -30.64 -32.09
N ASP A 456 -3.67 -31.78 -31.81
CA ASP A 456 -2.69 -32.29 -30.85
C ASP A 456 -2.38 -33.74 -31.31
N GLN A 457 -1.25 -34.30 -30.88
CA GLN A 457 -0.94 -35.75 -30.79
C GLN A 457 -0.97 -36.67 -32.03
N GLY A 458 0.27 -37.09 -32.36
CA GLY A 458 0.72 -38.46 -32.63
C GLY A 458 -0.30 -39.59 -32.82
N SER A 459 -0.31 -40.09 -34.05
CA SER A 459 -1.02 -41.26 -34.53
C SER A 459 -0.35 -42.59 -34.12
N GLN A 460 -1.19 -43.57 -33.74
CA GLN A 460 -0.93 -44.99 -33.96
C GLN A 460 -2.01 -45.58 -34.89
N LYS A 461 -1.52 -46.48 -35.75
CA LYS A 461 -2.17 -47.14 -36.91
C LYS A 461 -3.38 -48.01 -36.52
N GLN A 462 -4.38 -48.12 -37.41
CA GLN A 462 -4.69 -49.34 -38.20
C GLN A 462 -6.00 -49.25 -39.01
N ASN A 463 -5.88 -49.68 -40.27
CA ASN A 463 -6.76 -50.55 -41.09
C ASN A 463 -8.22 -50.18 -41.49
N GLY A 464 -8.45 -50.35 -42.80
CA GLY A 464 -9.63 -51.01 -43.44
C GLY A 464 -10.81 -50.08 -43.77
N MET A 465 -11.07 -49.72 -45.04
CA MET A 465 -11.78 -50.45 -46.12
C MET A 465 -13.33 -50.32 -46.06
N ASP A 466 -13.88 -49.86 -47.20
CA ASP A 466 -15.22 -50.05 -47.78
C ASP A 466 -16.42 -49.39 -47.06
N ASP A 467 -17.51 -48.92 -47.68
CA ASP A 467 -17.93 -48.72 -49.06
C ASP A 467 -19.19 -47.81 -49.09
N GLU A 468 -19.43 -47.20 -50.25
CA GLU A 468 -20.73 -46.90 -50.91
C GLU A 468 -21.82 -45.91 -50.41
N GLU A 469 -22.23 -45.09 -51.42
CA GLU A 469 -23.60 -44.63 -51.79
C GLU A 469 -24.37 -43.65 -50.86
N LYS A 470 -25.14 -42.65 -51.32
CA LYS A 470 -25.69 -42.25 -52.62
C LYS A 470 -26.33 -40.84 -52.54
N GLU A 471 -26.50 -40.23 -53.72
CA GLU A 471 -27.53 -39.25 -54.15
C GLU A 471 -27.55 -37.86 -53.48
N GLY A 472 -27.53 -36.71 -54.19
CA GLY A 472 -28.17 -36.33 -55.44
C GLY A 472 -29.21 -35.24 -55.09
N SER A 473 -29.07 -33.96 -55.47
CA SER A 473 -29.74 -33.41 -56.67
C SER A 473 -29.71 -31.86 -56.70
N LYS A 474 -29.31 -31.31 -57.87
CA LYS A 474 -29.95 -30.23 -58.68
C LYS A 474 -30.14 -28.82 -58.07
N LYS A 475 -29.41 -27.81 -58.58
CA LYS A 475 -29.74 -26.87 -59.70
C LYS A 475 -30.99 -25.98 -59.49
N ARG A 476 -30.82 -24.64 -59.42
CA ARG A 476 -31.16 -23.65 -60.50
C ARG A 476 -31.18 -22.16 -60.07
N LYS A 477 -30.51 -21.36 -60.91
CA LYS A 477 -30.70 -19.95 -61.36
C LYS A 477 -32.03 -19.22 -61.03
N LYS A 478 -31.93 -17.92 -60.70
CA LYS A 478 -32.35 -16.70 -61.48
C LYS A 478 -32.30 -15.47 -60.54
N ARG A 479 -31.69 -14.32 -60.86
CA ARG A 479 -31.94 -13.26 -61.89
C ARG A 479 -32.86 -12.14 -61.34
N LYS A 480 -32.50 -10.88 -61.68
CA LYS A 480 -33.21 -9.57 -61.56
C LYS A 480 -32.72 -8.70 -60.38
N GLU A 481 -32.62 -7.37 -60.47
CA GLU A 481 -32.96 -6.38 -61.51
C GLU A 481 -32.18 -5.09 -61.25
N LYS A 482 -32.02 -4.30 -62.30
CA LYS A 482 -31.46 -2.94 -62.32
C LYS A 482 -32.65 -1.98 -62.36
N GLN A 483 -32.63 -0.87 -61.62
CA GLN A 483 -33.36 0.33 -62.01
C GLN A 483 -32.67 1.58 -61.48
N SER A 484 -32.90 2.66 -62.21
CA SER A 484 -32.08 3.84 -62.44
C SER A 484 -32.97 5.09 -62.43
N SER A 485 -32.42 6.23 -62.02
CA SER A 485 -32.74 7.62 -62.46
C SER A 485 -31.78 8.55 -61.69
N GLU A 486 -30.84 9.30 -62.30
CA GLU A 486 -30.99 10.56 -63.09
C GLU A 486 -31.73 11.65 -62.29
N GLU A 487 -31.29 12.91 -62.09
CA GLU A 487 -30.44 13.89 -62.82
C GLU A 487 -29.62 14.72 -61.77
N GLY A 488 -28.43 15.30 -61.98
CA GLY A 488 -27.98 16.28 -62.99
C GLY A 488 -28.11 17.71 -62.43
N GLY A 489 -27.12 18.31 -61.74
CA GLY A 489 -26.08 19.18 -62.32
C GLY A 489 -26.01 20.52 -61.56
N GLU A 490 -24.84 21.18 -61.56
CA GLU A 490 -24.49 22.46 -60.87
C GLU A 490 -24.16 22.31 -59.36
N GLU A 491 -23.01 22.68 -58.77
CA GLU A 491 -21.97 23.64 -59.12
C GLU A 491 -20.57 23.09 -58.80
N LEU A 492 -19.72 23.18 -59.83
CA LEU A 492 -18.29 23.02 -59.80
C LEU A 492 -17.67 24.38 -59.44
N MET A 493 -17.88 24.88 -58.21
CA MET A 493 -17.30 26.17 -57.80
C MET A 493 -17.24 26.41 -56.27
N GLU A 494 -16.71 25.48 -55.46
CA GLU A 494 -16.38 25.84 -54.06
C GLU A 494 -15.25 25.02 -53.40
N ILE A 495 -14.31 24.49 -54.20
CA ILE A 495 -13.10 23.80 -53.69
C ILE A 495 -11.86 24.72 -53.72
N ASN A 496 -12.03 26.02 -54.02
CA ASN A 496 -10.93 26.98 -54.10
C ASN A 496 -10.80 27.99 -52.93
N GLU A 497 -11.58 27.88 -51.85
CA GLU A 497 -11.49 28.85 -50.72
C GLU A 497 -10.95 28.32 -49.38
N LYS A 498 -10.63 27.02 -49.23
CA LYS A 498 -10.05 26.51 -47.96
C LYS A 498 -8.56 26.14 -48.02
N LYS A 499 -7.90 26.35 -49.17
CA LYS A 499 -6.44 26.20 -49.34
C LYS A 499 -5.64 27.50 -49.27
N GLU A 500 -6.30 28.67 -49.15
CA GLU A 500 -5.62 29.96 -48.96
C GLU A 500 -5.59 30.49 -47.51
N LYS A 501 -6.39 29.95 -46.58
CA LYS A 501 -6.37 30.36 -45.16
C LYS A 501 -5.41 29.57 -44.25
N LYS A 502 -4.68 28.58 -44.78
CA LYS A 502 -3.60 27.85 -44.06
C LYS A 502 -2.16 28.20 -44.51
N LYS A 503 -2.00 29.15 -45.44
CA LYS A 503 -0.70 29.69 -45.88
C LYS A 503 -0.35 31.09 -45.30
N LYS A 504 -1.21 31.68 -44.46
CA LYS A 504 -0.98 32.98 -43.81
C LYS A 504 -0.75 32.97 -42.27
N SER A 505 -0.67 31.81 -41.61
CA SER A 505 -0.23 31.72 -40.19
C SER A 505 1.13 31.02 -39.99
N LYS A 506 1.81 30.65 -41.08
CA LYS A 506 3.17 30.07 -41.07
C LYS A 506 4.25 30.98 -41.68
N LYS A 507 3.96 32.27 -41.89
CA LYS A 507 4.92 33.26 -42.44
C LYS A 507 4.89 34.61 -41.68
N ARG A 508 4.78 34.56 -40.35
CA ARG A 508 5.10 35.65 -39.41
C ARG A 508 5.40 35.03 -38.03
N LYS A 509 6.56 34.39 -37.91
CA LYS A 509 7.30 34.09 -36.65
C LYS A 509 8.65 33.40 -36.95
N ARG A 510 9.25 33.78 -38.08
CA ARG A 510 10.66 33.61 -38.43
C ARG A 510 11.06 34.97 -38.93
N ASP A 511 11.64 35.74 -38.02
CA ASP A 511 12.47 36.93 -38.19
C ASP A 511 12.60 37.51 -36.77
N MET A 512 13.44 36.86 -35.96
CA MET A 512 14.13 37.48 -34.83
C MET A 512 15.12 36.48 -34.22
N TYR A 513 16.40 36.76 -34.50
CA TYR A 513 17.64 36.37 -33.81
C TYR A 513 18.30 35.02 -34.15
N GLU A 514 19.29 35.11 -35.04
CA GLU A 514 20.59 34.45 -34.89
C GLU A 514 21.46 35.22 -33.87
N GLU A 515 22.36 34.45 -33.25
CA GLU A 515 23.64 34.80 -32.64
C GLU A 515 23.79 35.27 -31.17
N GLU A 516 24.69 34.53 -30.52
CA GLU A 516 25.54 34.78 -29.34
C GLU A 516 25.00 34.57 -27.90
N THR A 517 25.67 33.63 -27.21
CA THR A 517 25.64 33.41 -25.75
C THR A 517 26.36 34.54 -25.00
N PRO A 518 25.92 34.94 -23.78
CA PRO A 518 26.54 34.37 -22.58
C PRO A 518 25.58 34.19 -21.39
N VAL A 519 25.53 32.98 -20.80
CA VAL A 519 24.93 32.74 -19.48
C VAL A 519 26.04 32.88 -18.43
N LYS A 520 26.27 34.12 -17.98
CA LYS A 520 26.87 34.51 -16.68
C LYS A 520 26.35 35.90 -16.35
N ARG A 521 25.14 35.96 -15.75
CA ARG A 521 24.50 37.08 -15.02
C ARG A 521 23.01 36.78 -14.85
N LYS A 522 22.70 35.69 -14.13
CA LYS A 522 21.37 35.44 -13.52
C LYS A 522 21.55 34.63 -12.23
N GLU A 523 22.55 35.01 -11.44
CA GLU A 523 22.71 34.57 -10.04
C GLU A 523 22.64 35.74 -9.05
N GLU A 524 22.50 37.00 -9.49
CA GLU A 524 22.52 38.17 -8.59
C GLU A 524 21.15 38.79 -8.29
N ASP A 525 20.06 38.34 -8.93
CA ASP A 525 18.71 38.90 -8.71
C ASP A 525 17.74 37.96 -7.97
N LYS A 526 18.18 36.75 -7.62
CA LYS A 526 17.44 35.82 -6.73
C LYS A 526 17.98 35.77 -5.29
N GLY A 527 19.09 36.47 -5.03
CA GLY A 527 19.65 36.65 -3.69
C GLY A 527 18.96 37.77 -2.91
N LYS A 528 18.59 38.87 -3.58
CA LYS A 528 18.02 40.05 -2.93
C LYS A 528 16.59 39.87 -2.42
N GLU A 529 15.76 39.07 -3.09
CA GLU A 529 14.40 38.76 -2.61
C GLU A 529 14.40 37.76 -1.44
N LYS A 530 15.48 36.98 -1.24
CA LYS A 530 15.63 36.07 -0.10
C LYS A 530 16.26 36.73 1.13
N GLU A 531 17.23 37.63 0.93
CA GLU A 531 17.82 38.41 2.02
C GLU A 531 16.80 39.41 2.63
N GLU A 532 15.90 40.00 1.82
CA GLU A 532 14.83 40.86 2.34
C GLU A 532 13.68 40.12 3.06
N GLU A 533 13.51 38.81 2.83
CA GLU A 533 12.54 37.98 3.57
C GLU A 533 13.14 37.44 4.88
N GLU A 534 14.43 37.07 4.90
CA GLU A 534 15.13 36.64 6.13
C GLU A 534 15.36 37.81 7.12
N GLU A 535 15.68 39.02 6.64
CA GLU A 535 15.77 40.22 7.52
C GLU A 535 14.42 40.60 8.14
N LYS A 536 13.30 40.40 7.43
CA LYS A 536 11.95 40.65 7.96
C LYS A 536 11.53 39.61 9.00
N GLU A 537 11.95 38.35 8.86
CA GLU A 537 11.67 37.32 9.86
C GLU A 537 12.51 37.49 11.13
N GLU A 538 13.78 37.89 11.03
CA GLU A 538 14.62 38.24 12.20
C GLU A 538 14.11 39.48 12.95
N GLU A 539 13.65 40.53 12.24
CA GLU A 539 13.12 41.74 12.88
C GLU A 539 11.80 41.47 13.65
N VAL A 540 10.99 40.51 13.17
CA VAL A 540 9.75 40.06 13.84
C VAL A 540 10.06 39.19 15.05
N LEU A 541 11.11 38.36 14.99
CA LEU A 541 11.59 37.57 16.12
C LEU A 541 12.17 38.47 17.23
N GLU A 542 12.99 39.47 16.89
CA GLU A 542 13.56 40.41 17.85
C GLU A 542 12.51 41.30 18.53
N ARG A 543 11.48 41.75 17.80
CA ARG A 543 10.34 42.49 18.38
C ARG A 543 9.52 41.61 19.33
N SER A 544 9.42 40.31 19.07
CA SER A 544 8.74 39.33 19.91
C SER A 544 9.52 39.01 21.20
N VAL A 545 10.85 39.02 21.13
CA VAL A 545 11.75 38.84 22.28
C VAL A 545 11.82 40.10 23.16
N LYS A 546 11.80 41.32 22.57
CA LYS A 546 11.70 42.59 23.32
C LYS A 546 10.36 42.72 24.07
N LYS A 547 9.23 42.35 23.45
CA LYS A 547 7.90 42.33 24.12
C LYS A 547 7.81 41.32 25.28
N ARG A 548 8.63 40.26 25.26
CA ARG A 548 8.67 39.24 26.32
C ARG A 548 9.55 39.67 27.51
N LYS A 549 10.60 40.48 27.27
CA LYS A 549 11.44 41.08 28.32
C LYS A 549 10.78 42.28 29.03
N GLU A 550 9.93 43.04 28.35
CA GLU A 550 9.16 44.15 28.97
C GLU A 550 8.00 43.69 29.87
N ARG A 551 7.51 42.45 29.70
CA ARG A 551 6.47 41.86 30.59
C ARG A 551 7.03 41.28 31.88
N THR A 552 8.33 41.04 31.96
CA THR A 552 9.02 40.53 33.16
C THR A 552 9.63 41.62 34.05
N SER A 553 9.57 42.90 33.65
CA SER A 553 10.05 44.04 34.45
C SER A 553 8.94 44.91 35.08
N LYS A 554 7.66 44.52 34.92
CA LYS A 554 6.50 45.16 35.59
C LYS A 554 5.81 44.19 36.56
N SER A 555 6.49 43.79 37.63
CA SER A 555 5.84 43.29 38.86
C SER A 555 6.68 43.46 40.14
N SER A 556 7.57 44.46 40.20
CA SER A 556 8.38 44.70 41.41
C SER A 556 8.70 46.19 41.61
N HIS A 557 7.71 46.99 42.00
CA HIS A 557 7.88 48.14 42.92
C HIS A 557 6.53 48.86 43.14
N CYS A 558 5.93 48.67 44.31
CA CYS A 558 5.41 49.77 45.14
C CYS A 558 5.24 49.22 46.56
N SER A 559 6.02 49.77 47.48
CA SER A 559 6.06 49.49 48.91
C SER A 559 5.22 50.51 49.68
N ASP A 560 4.76 50.08 50.87
CA ASP A 560 4.48 50.89 52.08
C ASP A 560 3.27 51.87 52.04
N THR A 561 2.38 52.02 53.03
CA THR A 561 2.26 51.65 54.46
C THR A 561 0.76 51.61 54.87
N ASN A 562 0.37 50.79 55.85
CA ASN A 562 -0.21 51.26 57.13
C ASN A 562 -0.69 50.12 58.05
N ASP A 563 -0.36 50.33 59.33
CA ASP A 563 -0.60 49.59 60.56
C ASP A 563 -1.99 48.96 60.78
N ILE A 564 -2.02 47.85 61.54
CA ILE A 564 -2.58 47.76 62.92
C ILE A 564 -2.28 46.35 63.51
N ARG A 565 -1.45 46.32 64.58
CA ARG A 565 -1.53 45.59 65.89
C ARG A 565 -2.13 44.16 65.94
N ASP A 566 -1.69 43.19 66.75
CA ASP A 566 -0.68 43.02 67.82
C ASP A 566 -0.79 41.56 68.36
N LYS A 567 0.24 41.11 69.12
CA LYS A 567 0.35 39.96 70.07
C LYS A 567 0.73 38.56 69.54
N SER A 568 2.00 38.12 69.66
CA SER A 568 2.75 37.50 70.81
C SER A 568 2.52 35.97 70.88
N GLU A 569 3.47 35.05 71.05
CA GLU A 569 4.68 34.90 71.91
C GLU A 569 5.66 33.88 71.24
N LYS A 570 7.00 34.07 71.16
CA LYS A 570 8.09 33.92 72.16
C LYS A 570 8.54 32.46 72.44
N MET A 571 9.78 32.10 72.07
CA MET A 571 10.90 31.72 72.98
C MET A 571 12.01 30.87 72.32
N ASP A 572 13.23 31.14 72.80
CA ASP A 572 14.58 30.86 72.30
C ASP A 572 15.26 29.56 72.82
N ALA A 573 16.49 29.38 72.32
CA ALA A 573 17.70 28.73 72.90
C ALA A 573 17.87 27.22 72.66
N GLU A 574 18.87 26.79 71.87
CA GLU A 574 20.31 26.63 72.21
C GLU A 574 20.55 25.63 73.36
N GLU A 575 21.25 24.51 73.09
CA GLU A 575 22.58 24.26 73.65
C GLU A 575 23.23 23.00 73.05
N SER A 576 24.49 22.82 73.39
CA SER A 576 25.54 22.08 72.72
C SER A 576 26.10 20.95 73.62
N ILE A 577 27.19 20.34 73.17
CA ILE A 577 28.20 19.55 73.93
C ILE A 577 28.16 18.02 73.75
N ALA A 578 29.39 17.52 73.60
CA ALA A 578 29.85 16.22 73.18
C ALA A 578 30.20 15.26 74.35
N SER A 579 30.59 14.05 73.94
CA SER A 579 31.48 13.08 74.60
C SER A 579 30.90 12.18 75.70
N VAL A 580 31.10 10.86 75.59
CA VAL A 580 32.18 10.05 76.18
C VAL A 580 31.90 8.57 75.85
N GLY A 581 32.94 7.80 75.56
CA GLY A 581 32.88 6.39 75.14
C GLY A 581 32.96 5.34 76.26
N THR A 582 33.51 4.17 75.87
CA THR A 582 33.79 2.91 76.62
C THR A 582 32.65 1.89 76.62
N GLU A 583 32.84 0.56 76.51
CA GLU A 583 33.93 -0.35 76.16
C GLU A 583 33.33 -1.79 76.07
N ASN A 584 34.05 -2.71 75.42
CA ASN A 584 34.13 -4.16 75.74
C ASN A 584 32.91 -5.12 75.58
N SER A 585 33.02 -6.08 74.64
CA SER A 585 33.60 -7.43 74.89
C SER A 585 33.02 -8.56 74.01
N THR A 586 33.93 -9.46 73.60
CA THR A 586 33.79 -10.94 73.37
C THR A 586 32.74 -11.44 72.36
N ALA A 587 33.09 -12.04 71.21
CA ALA A 587 33.85 -13.27 70.91
C ALA A 587 33.05 -14.60 71.03
N GLU A 588 33.35 -15.51 70.09
CA GLU A 588 33.02 -16.96 70.00
C GLU A 588 31.69 -17.39 69.35
N LYS A 589 31.61 -18.49 68.58
CA LYS A 589 32.52 -19.29 67.72
C LYS A 589 31.64 -20.35 67.03
N HIS A 590 31.98 -20.64 65.77
CA HIS A 590 32.02 -21.97 65.12
C HIS A 590 30.84 -22.99 65.08
N LYS A 591 30.64 -23.45 63.82
CA LYS A 591 30.77 -24.84 63.27
C LYS A 591 29.52 -25.69 63.02
N LYS A 592 29.34 -25.94 61.71
CA LYS A 592 29.19 -27.26 61.03
C LYS A 592 29.30 -28.51 61.93
N LYS A 593 28.40 -29.48 61.73
CA LYS A 593 28.82 -30.88 61.45
C LYS A 593 27.72 -31.78 60.83
N LYS A 594 28.22 -32.59 59.88
CA LYS A 594 27.68 -33.80 59.24
C LYS A 594 26.97 -34.76 60.20
N LYS A 595 26.02 -35.53 59.66
CA LYS A 595 25.83 -36.96 60.00
C LYS A 595 25.77 -37.80 58.72
N ARG A 596 26.57 -38.88 58.70
CA ARG A 596 26.64 -40.00 57.73
C ARG A 596 26.01 -41.22 58.42
N SER A 597 25.33 -42.08 57.64
CA SER A 597 25.22 -43.57 57.69
C SER A 597 24.92 -44.25 59.04
N LYS A 598 24.13 -45.33 59.19
CA LYS A 598 23.65 -46.44 58.37
C LYS A 598 22.34 -46.95 59.01
N ASP A 599 21.40 -47.46 58.24
CA ASP A 599 20.98 -48.87 58.21
C ASP A 599 20.00 -49.09 57.04
#